data_AF-G5AFU8-F1
#
_entry.id   AF-G5AFU8-F1
#
_cell.length_a   1.000
_cell.length_b   1.000
_cell.length_c   1.000
_cell.angle_alpha   90.00
_cell.angle_beta   90.00
_cell.angle_gamma   90.00
#
_symmetry.space_group_name_H-M   'P 1'
#
loop_
_entity.id
_entity.type
_entity.pdbx_description
1 polymer ?
#
loop_
_entity_poly.entity_id
_entity_poly.type
_entity_poly.pdbx_seq_one_letter_code
_entity_poly.pdbx_strand_id
1 'polypeptide(L)'
;MSPNHTWTKLAEFQGEDALVKFRWERFCCSAIFWVRTRWCMICPGDHSMAERRLRCLSPDCKGSVTCATLWKVHECPTSKRWIAYTNGQPHVRGDIACSLPPHAKVTREMRDYIQRMDENAVPPRLIWSNMLRAPEIPTPVLGFPTCPHVLRSVKYNRWLQGSKN
;
A
#
# COMPACT_ATOMS: atom_id res chain seq x y z
N MET A 1 -0.17 -13.91 22.89
CA MET A 1 1.10 -13.15 22.91
C MET A 1 1.78 -13.36 21.55
N SER A 2 2.13 -12.28 20.84
CA SER A 2 2.81 -12.40 19.53
C SER A 2 4.26 -12.83 19.79
N PRO A 3 4.83 -13.81 19.06
CA PRO A 3 6.22 -14.23 19.29
C PRO A 3 7.15 -13.00 19.26
N ASN A 4 8.13 -12.98 20.17
CA ASN A 4 9.14 -11.93 20.23
C ASN A 4 10.05 -12.05 19.01
N HIS A 5 9.61 -11.51 17.87
CA HIS A 5 10.45 -11.40 16.69
C HIS A 5 11.52 -10.33 16.93
N THR A 6 12.78 -10.71 16.71
CA THR A 6 13.87 -9.75 16.51
C THR A 6 13.62 -9.02 15.19
N TRP A 7 13.54 -7.69 15.23
CA TRP A 7 13.26 -6.88 14.05
C TRP A 7 14.53 -6.18 13.57
N THR A 8 14.91 -6.44 12.32
CA THR A 8 16.06 -5.77 11.69
C THR A 8 15.57 -4.65 10.78
N LYS A 9 16.15 -3.45 10.92
CA LYS A 9 15.85 -2.31 10.03
C LYS A 9 16.33 -2.63 8.62
N LEU A 10 15.46 -2.46 7.64
CA LEU A 10 15.79 -2.69 6.24
C LEU A 10 16.15 -1.40 5.53
N ALA A 11 15.31 -0.37 5.73
CA ALA A 11 15.43 0.88 5.02
C ALA A 11 14.56 1.97 5.67
N GLU A 12 14.83 3.19 5.27
CA GLU A 12 14.12 4.38 5.70
C GLU A 12 13.83 5.29 4.50
N PHE A 13 12.66 5.94 4.52
CA PHE A 13 12.13 6.70 3.40
C PHE A 13 11.57 8.04 3.83
N GLN A 14 11.70 9.02 2.94
CA GLN A 14 10.96 10.27 2.99
C GLN A 14 9.78 10.18 2.03
N GLY A 15 8.57 10.33 2.55
CA GLY A 15 7.33 10.20 1.78
C GLY A 15 6.89 8.75 1.54
N GLU A 16 5.58 8.59 1.28
CA GLU A 16 4.96 7.27 1.08
C GLU A 16 5.41 6.60 -0.22
N ASP A 17 5.62 7.36 -1.30
CA ASP A 17 5.94 6.81 -2.63
C ASP A 17 7.24 6.02 -2.64
N ALA A 18 8.27 6.52 -1.95
CA ALA A 18 9.55 5.84 -1.82
C ALA A 18 9.41 4.50 -1.08
N LEU A 19 8.60 4.46 -0.02
CA LEU A 19 8.26 3.21 0.66
C LEU A 19 7.47 2.27 -0.27
N VAL A 20 6.51 2.78 -1.04
CA VAL A 20 5.70 1.97 -1.96
C VAL A 20 6.59 1.30 -3.01
N LYS A 21 7.54 2.04 -3.58
CA LYS A 21 8.54 1.50 -4.51
C LYS A 21 9.39 0.41 -3.86
N PHE A 22 9.92 0.66 -2.66
CA PHE A 22 10.72 -0.34 -1.96
C PHE A 22 9.93 -1.59 -1.59
N ARG A 23 8.69 -1.41 -1.11
CA ARG A 23 7.77 -2.51 -0.81
C ARG A 23 7.51 -3.36 -2.05
N TRP A 24 7.40 -2.75 -3.22
CA TRP A 24 7.29 -3.49 -4.48
C TRP A 24 8.52 -4.35 -4.74
N GLU A 25 9.70 -3.76 -4.70
CA GLU A 25 10.95 -4.45 -5.03
C GLU A 25 11.28 -5.58 -4.06
N ARG A 26 10.94 -5.40 -2.77
CA ARG A 26 11.38 -6.32 -1.71
C ARG A 26 10.26 -7.18 -1.13
N PHE A 27 9.02 -6.68 -1.06
CA PHE A 27 7.89 -7.32 -0.36
C PHE A 27 6.59 -7.27 -1.18
N CYS A 28 6.64 -7.50 -2.49
CA CYS A 28 5.48 -7.38 -3.39
C CYS A 28 4.25 -8.19 -2.93
N CYS A 29 4.44 -9.37 -2.34
CA CYS A 29 3.36 -10.21 -1.80
C CYS A 29 2.85 -9.81 -0.41
N SER A 30 3.36 -8.73 0.17
CA SER A 30 3.01 -8.33 1.53
C SER A 30 1.59 -7.78 1.60
N ALA A 31 0.86 -8.13 2.66
CA ALA A 31 -0.40 -7.51 3.01
C ALA A 31 -0.44 -7.15 4.49
N ILE A 32 -1.06 -6.00 4.79
CA ILE A 32 -1.26 -5.55 6.16
C ILE A 32 -2.26 -6.50 6.82
N PHE A 33 -1.91 -7.03 7.97
CA PHE A 33 -2.82 -7.85 8.78
C PHE A 33 -3.03 -7.29 10.18
N TRP A 34 -2.24 -6.28 10.58
CA TRP A 34 -2.35 -5.66 11.88
C TRP A 34 -1.83 -4.21 11.84
N VAL A 35 -2.52 -3.32 12.55
CA VAL A 35 -2.19 -1.90 12.66
C VAL A 35 -2.33 -1.49 14.13
N ARG A 36 -1.39 -0.70 14.63
CA ARG A 36 -1.45 -0.10 15.97
C ARG A 36 -0.84 1.29 15.99
N THR A 37 -1.46 2.17 16.75
CA THR A 37 -0.91 3.49 17.08
C THR A 37 -0.04 3.40 18.33
N ARG A 38 1.12 4.05 18.32
CA ARG A 38 2.04 4.11 19.47
C ARG A 38 2.81 5.43 19.47
N TRP A 39 3.43 5.77 20.60
CA TRP A 39 4.37 6.90 20.69
C TRP A 39 5.42 6.87 19.58
N CYS A 40 5.63 8.03 18.95
CA CYS A 40 6.56 8.16 17.83
C CYS A 40 7.99 7.90 18.28
N MET A 41 8.64 6.93 17.63
CA MET A 41 10.05 6.58 17.86
C MET A 41 10.95 7.02 16.68
N ILE A 42 10.37 7.68 15.67
CA ILE A 42 11.08 8.07 14.44
C ILE A 42 11.72 9.47 14.58
N CYS A 43 11.07 10.37 15.32
CA CYS A 43 11.52 11.75 15.48
C CYS A 43 11.17 12.26 16.89
N PRO A 44 11.85 13.31 17.40
CA PRO A 44 11.74 13.75 18.79
C PRO A 44 10.44 14.50 19.14
N GLY A 45 9.40 14.42 18.30
CA GLY A 45 8.15 15.15 18.51
C GLY A 45 7.17 14.41 19.42
N ASP A 46 6.34 15.17 20.14
CA ASP A 46 5.28 14.67 21.00
C ASP A 46 4.02 14.31 20.19
N HIS A 47 4.07 13.16 19.52
CA HIS A 47 2.94 12.65 18.74
C HIS A 47 3.00 11.13 18.59
N SER A 48 1.92 10.57 18.04
CA SER A 48 1.83 9.15 17.72
C SER A 48 2.32 8.83 16.30
N MET A 49 2.88 7.63 16.14
CA MET A 49 3.19 7.00 14.86
C MET A 49 2.33 5.74 14.65
N ALA A 50 2.13 5.35 13.39
CA ALA A 50 1.44 4.11 13.05
C ALA A 50 2.45 2.97 12.84
N GLU A 51 2.25 1.85 13.54
CA GLU A 51 2.93 0.58 13.27
C GLU A 51 2.01 -0.33 12.47
N ARG A 52 2.43 -0.73 11.28
CA ARG A 52 1.73 -1.70 10.43
C ARG A 52 2.57 -2.96 10.32
N ARG A 53 1.97 -4.12 10.61
CA ARG A 53 2.60 -5.42 10.37
C ARG A 53 2.06 -6.03 9.10
N LEU A 54 2.97 -6.56 8.30
CA LEU A 54 2.66 -7.18 7.03
C LEU A 54 3.11 -8.63 7.04
N ARG A 55 2.33 -9.48 6.37
CA ARG A 55 2.64 -10.89 6.16
C ARG A 55 2.65 -11.21 4.68
N CYS A 56 3.38 -12.25 4.30
CA CYS A 56 3.37 -12.76 2.94
C CYS A 56 2.02 -13.40 2.61
N LEU A 57 1.41 -13.01 1.49
CA LEU A 57 0.21 -13.65 0.91
C LEU A 57 0.47 -14.27 -0.48
N SER A 58 1.74 -14.46 -0.86
CA SER A 58 2.07 -15.04 -2.16
C SER A 58 1.45 -16.44 -2.30
N PRO A 59 0.74 -16.74 -3.41
CA PRO A 59 0.31 -18.10 -3.71
C PRO A 59 1.50 -19.04 -3.89
N ASP A 60 2.64 -18.53 -4.37
CA ASP A 60 3.86 -19.31 -4.55
C ASP A 60 4.52 -19.69 -3.21
N CYS A 61 4.16 -18.99 -2.13
CA CYS A 61 4.58 -19.36 -0.78
C CYS A 61 3.62 -20.34 -0.09
N LYS A 62 2.62 -20.88 -0.80
CA LYS A 62 1.71 -21.91 -0.27
C LYS A 62 2.39 -23.28 -0.31
N GLY A 63 3.15 -23.58 0.72
CA GLY A 63 3.42 -24.97 1.13
C GLY A 63 2.37 -25.48 2.12
N SER A 64 2.64 -26.59 2.79
CA SER A 64 1.85 -27.09 3.93
C SER A 64 1.87 -26.16 5.15
N VAL A 65 2.79 -25.18 5.17
CA VAL A 65 2.97 -24.23 6.27
C VAL A 65 2.86 -22.81 5.73
N THR A 66 2.18 -21.94 6.49
CA THR A 66 2.10 -20.51 6.21
C THR A 66 3.48 -19.86 6.22
N CYS A 67 3.76 -18.99 5.25
CA CYS A 67 5.03 -18.28 5.13
C CYS A 67 5.35 -17.47 6.39
N ALA A 68 6.48 -17.77 7.04
CA ALA A 68 6.90 -17.14 8.29
C ALA A 68 7.51 -15.72 8.11
N THR A 69 7.73 -15.28 6.88
CA THR A 69 8.24 -13.93 6.58
C THR A 69 7.24 -12.87 7.02
N LEU A 70 7.69 -11.99 7.91
CA LEU A 70 6.93 -10.84 8.37
C LEU A 70 7.73 -9.57 8.18
N TRP A 71 6.98 -8.49 7.94
CA TRP A 71 7.51 -7.14 7.87
C TRP A 71 6.77 -6.22 8.81
N LYS A 72 7.43 -5.14 9.17
CA LYS A 72 6.88 -4.08 9.99
C LYS A 72 7.24 -2.74 9.38
N VAL A 73 6.27 -1.84 9.30
CA VAL A 73 6.45 -0.48 8.81
C VAL A 73 6.02 0.49 9.91
N HIS A 74 6.87 1.45 10.22
CA HIS A 74 6.54 2.60 11.05
C HIS A 74 6.32 3.82 10.16
N GLU A 75 5.24 4.56 10.41
CA GLU A 75 4.92 5.82 9.75
C GLU A 75 4.84 6.94 10.78
N CYS A 76 5.66 7.97 10.60
CA CYS A 76 5.53 9.22 11.32
C CYS A 76 4.69 10.21 10.50
N PRO A 77 3.49 10.59 10.96
CA PRO A 77 2.62 11.50 10.22
C PRO A 77 3.16 12.94 10.18
N THR A 78 3.93 13.35 11.18
CA THR A 78 4.48 14.71 11.32
C THR A 78 5.69 14.90 10.42
N SER A 79 6.69 14.03 10.52
CA SER A 79 7.93 14.15 9.75
C SER A 79 7.85 13.51 8.36
N LYS A 80 6.71 12.89 8.01
CA LYS A 80 6.51 12.13 6.76
C LYS A 80 7.57 11.04 6.50
N ARG A 81 8.18 10.54 7.58
CA ARG A 81 9.22 9.49 7.52
C ARG A 81 8.60 8.12 7.70
N TRP A 82 9.16 7.16 6.98
CA TRP A 82 8.76 5.76 7.03
C TRP A 82 9.96 4.87 7.27
N ILE A 83 9.83 3.87 8.14
CA ILE A 83 10.89 2.90 8.40
C ILE A 83 10.36 1.48 8.21
N ALA A 84 11.04 0.69 7.38
CA ALA A 84 10.71 -0.71 7.13
C ALA A 84 11.65 -1.65 7.89
N TYR A 85 11.09 -2.75 8.41
CA TYR A 85 11.78 -3.80 9.15
C TYR A 85 11.37 -5.19 8.67
N THR A 86 12.24 -6.19 8.86
CA THR A 86 11.96 -7.62 8.66
C THR A 86 12.14 -8.39 9.97
N ASN A 87 11.48 -9.54 10.10
CA ASN A 87 11.78 -10.54 11.12
C ASN A 87 12.94 -11.50 10.74
N GLY A 88 13.57 -11.29 9.58
CA GLY A 88 14.71 -12.07 9.09
C GLY A 88 14.36 -13.48 8.59
N GLN A 89 13.09 -13.87 8.61
CA GLN A 89 12.67 -15.20 8.16
C GLN A 89 12.60 -15.25 6.64
N PRO A 90 13.25 -16.24 5.99
CA PRO A 90 13.23 -16.37 4.54
C PRO A 90 11.83 -16.75 4.05
N HIS A 91 11.56 -16.40 2.80
CA HIS A 91 10.37 -16.88 2.11
C HIS A 91 10.39 -18.40 1.95
N VAL A 92 9.23 -19.06 2.07
CA VAL A 92 9.09 -20.50 1.81
C VAL A 92 9.51 -20.86 0.38
N ARG A 93 9.22 -19.97 -0.58
CA ARG A 93 9.64 -20.14 -1.98
C ARG A 93 11.10 -19.78 -2.27
N GLY A 94 11.86 -19.35 -1.27
CA GLY A 94 13.18 -18.76 -1.46
C GLY A 94 13.15 -17.48 -2.31
N ASP A 95 14.12 -17.35 -3.22
CA ASP A 95 14.35 -16.17 -4.06
C ASP A 95 13.48 -16.12 -5.33
N ILE A 96 12.57 -17.08 -5.51
CA ILE A 96 11.67 -17.11 -6.66
C ILE A 96 10.77 -15.86 -6.63
N ALA A 97 10.66 -15.18 -7.78
CA ALA A 97 9.81 -14.00 -7.93
C ALA A 97 8.33 -14.32 -7.68
N CYS A 98 7.53 -13.30 -7.34
CA CYS A 98 6.08 -13.45 -7.31
C CYS A 98 5.50 -13.70 -8.70
N SER A 99 4.68 -14.74 -8.82
CA SER A 99 3.82 -14.97 -9.99
C SER A 99 2.72 -13.91 -10.13
N LEU A 100 2.30 -13.31 -9.02
CA LEU A 100 1.34 -12.21 -9.01
C LEU A 100 2.07 -10.86 -8.96
N PRO A 101 2.13 -10.10 -10.08
CA PRO A 101 2.57 -8.72 -10.02
C PRO A 101 1.56 -7.91 -9.18
N PRO A 102 2.00 -7.15 -8.17
CA PRO A 102 1.11 -6.28 -7.42
C PRO A 102 0.32 -5.33 -8.32
N HIS A 103 -0.94 -5.16 -8.01
CA HIS A 103 -1.79 -4.25 -8.77
C HIS A 103 -1.43 -2.79 -8.49
N ALA A 104 -1.43 -1.97 -9.55
CA ALA A 104 -1.44 -0.52 -9.43
C ALA A 104 -2.50 -0.06 -8.43
N LYS A 105 -2.08 0.73 -7.44
CA LYS A 105 -3.00 1.33 -6.48
C LYS A 105 -3.55 2.64 -7.03
N VAL A 106 -4.81 2.92 -6.73
CA VAL A 106 -5.37 4.27 -6.91
C VAL A 106 -4.71 5.17 -5.84
N THR A 107 -3.82 6.06 -6.27
CA THR A 107 -3.14 7.02 -5.39
C THR A 107 -4.11 8.05 -4.82
N ARG A 108 -3.64 8.96 -3.96
CA ARG A 108 -4.50 10.04 -3.45
C ARG A 108 -4.92 10.98 -4.57
N GLU A 109 -3.97 11.40 -5.39
CA GLU A 109 -4.17 12.30 -6.54
C GLU A 109 -5.18 11.69 -7.51
N MET A 110 -5.08 10.37 -7.75
CA MET A 110 -6.04 9.64 -8.57
C MET A 110 -7.43 9.56 -7.92
N ARG A 111 -7.52 9.37 -6.60
CA ARG A 111 -8.82 9.41 -5.90
C ARG A 111 -9.46 10.79 -6.01
N ASP A 112 -8.69 11.84 -5.80
CA ASP A 112 -9.16 13.22 -5.88
C ASP A 112 -9.63 13.54 -7.31
N TYR A 113 -8.90 13.08 -8.33
CA TYR A 113 -9.31 13.19 -9.73
C TYR A 113 -10.59 12.40 -10.03
N ILE A 114 -10.66 11.12 -9.61
CA ILE A 114 -11.83 10.27 -9.81
C ILE A 114 -13.06 10.91 -9.15
N GLN A 115 -12.91 11.46 -7.95
CA GLN A 115 -14.00 12.14 -7.25
C GLN A 115 -14.50 13.35 -8.03
N ARG A 116 -13.61 14.25 -8.45
CA ARG A 116 -14.01 15.43 -9.25
C ARG A 116 -14.74 15.04 -10.54
N MET A 117 -14.30 13.99 -11.22
CA MET A 117 -14.93 13.55 -12.45
C MET A 117 -16.27 12.85 -12.22
N ASP A 118 -16.40 12.08 -11.13
CA ASP A 118 -17.68 11.45 -10.75
C ASP A 118 -18.72 12.49 -10.32
N GLU A 119 -18.30 13.55 -9.61
CA GLU A 119 -19.16 14.71 -9.28
C GLU A 119 -19.69 15.42 -10.53
N ASN A 120 -18.94 15.38 -11.63
CA ASN A 120 -19.36 15.87 -12.95
C ASN A 120 -20.09 14.80 -13.79
N ALA A 121 -20.58 13.73 -13.16
CA ALA A 121 -21.30 12.62 -13.79
C ALA A 121 -20.55 11.91 -14.93
N VAL A 122 -19.21 11.98 -14.96
CA VAL A 122 -18.42 11.33 -16.01
C VAL A 122 -18.45 9.81 -15.80
N PRO A 123 -18.78 9.01 -16.82
CA PRO A 123 -18.78 7.55 -16.71
C PRO A 123 -17.39 6.97 -16.32
N PRO A 124 -17.30 5.94 -15.47
CA PRO A 124 -16.03 5.40 -14.99
C PRO A 124 -15.01 5.02 -16.06
N ARG A 125 -15.47 4.54 -17.23
CA ARG A 125 -14.59 4.25 -18.39
C ARG A 125 -13.93 5.51 -18.94
N LEU A 126 -14.66 6.62 -19.00
CA LEU A 126 -14.14 7.92 -19.46
C LEU A 126 -13.24 8.55 -18.39
N ILE A 127 -13.59 8.42 -17.10
CA ILE A 127 -12.70 8.81 -15.99
C ILE A 127 -11.34 8.12 -16.15
N TRP A 128 -11.35 6.80 -16.34
CA TRP A 128 -10.13 6.01 -16.54
C TRP A 128 -9.33 6.48 -17.77
N SER A 129 -9.96 6.57 -18.93
CA SER A 129 -9.30 6.99 -20.19
C SER A 129 -8.72 8.41 -20.11
N ASN A 130 -9.42 9.34 -19.45
CA ASN A 130 -8.94 10.71 -19.27
C ASN A 130 -7.79 10.77 -18.25
N MET A 131 -7.86 10.02 -17.16
CA MET A 131 -6.79 9.92 -16.17
C MET A 131 -5.46 9.44 -16.78
N LEU A 132 -5.50 8.51 -17.74
CA LEU A 132 -4.30 8.04 -18.44
C LEU A 132 -3.58 9.13 -19.25
N ARG A 133 -4.29 10.23 -19.57
CA ARG A 133 -3.81 11.33 -20.42
C ARG A 133 -3.71 12.66 -19.67
N ALA A 134 -4.08 12.67 -18.39
CA ALA A 134 -4.13 13.87 -17.58
C ALA A 134 -2.72 14.29 -17.15
N PRO A 135 -2.22 15.45 -17.58
CA PRO A 135 -0.85 15.89 -17.25
C PRO A 135 -0.66 16.14 -15.75
N GLU A 136 -1.72 16.44 -15.02
CA GLU A 136 -1.70 16.67 -13.57
C GLU A 136 -1.62 15.39 -12.73
N ILE A 137 -1.77 14.21 -13.35
CA ILE A 137 -1.71 12.93 -12.65
C ILE A 137 -0.34 12.31 -12.90
N PRO A 138 0.56 12.30 -11.91
CA PRO A 138 1.86 11.68 -12.08
C PRO A 138 1.67 10.19 -12.36
N THR A 139 2.45 9.65 -13.29
CA THR A 139 2.45 8.20 -13.55
C THR A 139 2.89 7.48 -12.29
N PRO A 140 2.05 6.63 -11.68
CA PRO A 140 2.45 5.95 -10.46
C PRO A 140 3.59 4.98 -10.74
N VAL A 141 4.40 4.72 -9.72
CA VAL A 141 5.49 3.74 -9.76
C VAL A 141 5.02 2.36 -10.25
N LEU A 142 3.76 2.00 -9.97
CA LEU A 142 3.16 0.71 -10.35
C LEU A 142 2.30 0.79 -11.62
N GLY A 143 2.41 1.87 -12.37
CA GLY A 143 1.54 2.18 -13.50
C GLY A 143 0.15 2.64 -13.06
N PHE A 144 -0.69 2.95 -14.05
CA PHE A 144 -2.04 3.41 -13.81
C PHE A 144 -2.96 2.27 -13.34
N PRO A 145 -3.93 2.55 -12.45
CA PRO A 145 -4.95 1.59 -12.07
C PRO A 145 -5.79 1.17 -13.27
N THR A 146 -6.22 -0.08 -13.29
CA THR A 146 -7.12 -0.61 -14.31
C THR A 146 -8.54 -0.02 -14.19
N CYS A 147 -9.32 -0.03 -15.26
CA CYS A 147 -10.71 0.45 -15.24
C CYS A 147 -11.58 -0.18 -14.12
N PRO A 148 -11.46 -1.48 -13.76
CA PRO A 148 -12.16 -2.04 -12.61
C PRO A 148 -11.79 -1.40 -11.26
N HIS A 149 -10.54 -0.94 -11.08
CA HIS A 149 -10.15 -0.20 -9.88
C HIS A 149 -10.87 1.14 -9.80
N VAL A 150 -10.91 1.89 -10.91
CA VAL A 150 -11.64 3.16 -11.01
C VAL A 150 -13.11 2.97 -10.70
N LEU A 151 -13.74 1.93 -11.27
CA LEU A 151 -15.14 1.60 -10.99
C LEU A 151 -15.38 1.32 -9.50
N ARG A 152 -14.50 0.55 -8.84
CA ARG A 152 -14.59 0.28 -7.41
C ARG A 152 -14.45 1.57 -6.57
N SER A 153 -13.54 2.46 -6.93
CA SER A 153 -13.36 3.75 -6.28
C SER A 153 -14.60 4.64 -6.41
N VAL A 154 -15.20 4.72 -7.59
CA VAL A 154 -16.45 5.46 -7.82
C VAL A 154 -17.58 4.91 -6.94
N LYS A 155 -17.79 3.59 -6.94
CA LYS A 155 -18.81 2.95 -6.08
C LYS A 155 -18.59 3.25 -4.60
N TYR A 156 -17.33 3.21 -4.15
CA TYR A 156 -16.98 3.52 -2.76
C TYR A 156 -17.27 4.98 -2.40
N ASN A 157 -16.92 5.93 -3.28
CA ASN A 157 -17.19 7.36 -3.08
C ASN A 157 -18.70 7.64 -2.98
N ARG A 158 -19.51 7.07 -3.88
CA ARG A 158 -20.97 7.19 -3.86
C ARG A 158 -21.57 6.64 -2.57
N TRP A 159 -21.09 5.47 -2.13
CA TRP A 159 -21.51 4.87 -0.86
C TRP A 159 -21.20 5.79 0.33
N LEU A 160 -20.00 6.41 0.39
CA LEU A 160 -19.64 7.38 1.43
C LEU A 160 -20.54 8.62 1.42
N GLN A 161 -20.98 9.05 0.24
CA GLN A 161 -21.86 10.20 0.05
C GLN A 161 -23.35 9.85 0.26
N GLY A 162 -23.68 8.63 0.70
CA GLY A 162 -25.06 8.18 0.92
C GLY A 162 -25.83 7.89 -0.37
N SER A 163 -25.18 7.95 -1.53
CA SER A 163 -25.77 7.64 -2.82
C SER A 163 -25.75 6.12 -3.04
N LYS A 164 -26.86 5.46 -2.70
CA LYS A 164 -27.09 4.04 -2.99
C LYS A 164 -27.50 3.89 -4.46
N ASN A 165 -26.55 3.91 -5.39
CA ASN A 165 -26.77 3.54 -6.80
C ASN A 165 -25.54 2.83 -7.40
#